data_AF-A0A6I7QXA6-F1
#
_entry.id   AF-A0A6I7QXA6-F1
#
_cell.length_a   1.000
_cell.length_b   1.000
_cell.length_c   1.000
_cell.angle_alpha   90.00
_cell.angle_beta   90.00
_cell.angle_gamma   90.00
#
_symmetry.space_group_name_H-M   'P 1'
#
loop_
_entity.id
_entity.type
_entity.pdbx_description
1 polymer ?
#
loop_
_entity_poly.entity_id
_entity_poly.type
_entity_poly.pdbx_seq_one_letter_code
_entity_poly.pdbx_strand_id
1 'polypeptide(L)'
;MKKLFVFIFAIGLLSACGGGAKSPEDVAEKFLNHLGKLEFSDAKKYGTKETKELLDLLEGFAGMGGEEAPDTPDVENVNCTESGDTADCTYCCDENGNEASVKMKKVDGKWLVHMSKEEAFGDMGGDDDWDDWEDDWEMDWDDEELEY
;
A
#
# COMPACT_ATOMS: atom_id res chain seq x y z
N MET A 1 46.78 17.35 -39.02
CA MET A 1 45.32 17.37 -39.24
C MET A 1 44.68 16.64 -38.08
N LYS A 2 44.05 17.40 -37.18
CA LYS A 2 43.41 16.92 -35.95
C LYS A 2 41.95 17.38 -36.03
N LYS A 3 41.02 16.46 -35.79
CA LYS A 3 39.68 16.69 -35.22
C LYS A 3 38.94 15.34 -35.22
N LEU A 4 39.15 14.57 -34.15
CA LEU A 4 38.20 13.53 -33.73
C LEU A 4 37.04 14.27 -33.06
N PHE A 5 35.86 14.21 -33.67
CA PHE A 5 34.62 14.65 -33.04
C PHE A 5 34.21 13.58 -32.02
N VAL A 6 34.45 13.86 -30.74
CA VAL A 6 33.87 13.11 -29.63
C VAL A 6 32.66 13.90 -29.15
N PHE A 7 31.47 13.48 -29.58
CA PHE A 7 30.20 13.91 -28.99
C PHE A 7 30.01 13.13 -27.68
N ILE A 8 30.41 13.73 -26.56
CA ILE A 8 29.96 13.29 -25.24
C ILE A 8 28.55 13.83 -25.07
N PHE A 9 27.56 12.95 -25.25
CA PHE A 9 26.20 13.19 -24.81
C PHE A 9 26.17 12.96 -23.29
N ALA A 10 26.62 13.97 -22.55
CA ALA A 10 26.38 14.04 -21.12
C ALA A 10 24.89 14.36 -20.93
N ILE A 11 24.08 13.31 -20.76
CA ILE A 11 22.73 13.46 -20.23
C ILE A 11 22.91 13.96 -18.81
N GLY A 12 22.79 15.27 -18.62
CA GLY A 12 22.71 15.87 -17.31
C GLY A 12 21.49 15.30 -16.60
N LEU A 13 21.74 14.46 -15.59
CA LEU A 13 20.77 14.17 -14.54
C LEU A 13 20.64 15.44 -13.68
N LEU A 14 20.02 16.46 -14.26
CA LEU A 14 19.53 17.66 -13.59
C LEU A 14 18.02 17.55 -13.59
N SER A 15 17.48 16.97 -12.53
CA SER A 15 16.08 17.19 -12.14
C SER A 15 15.99 17.18 -10.62
N ALA A 16 16.70 18.12 -10.00
CA ALA A 16 16.18 18.71 -8.77
C ALA A 16 14.86 19.42 -9.15
N CYS A 17 13.72 18.77 -8.94
CA CYS A 17 12.42 19.41 -9.06
C CYS A 17 11.96 19.84 -7.66
N GLY A 18 12.62 20.86 -7.12
CA GLY A 18 12.04 21.67 -6.07
C GLY A 18 10.90 22.50 -6.67
N GLY A 19 9.65 22.16 -6.34
CA GLY A 19 8.48 23.01 -6.57
C GLY A 19 7.38 22.39 -7.44
N GLY A 20 6.46 21.64 -6.81
CA GLY A 20 5.09 21.45 -7.32
C GLY A 20 4.56 20.02 -7.29
N ALA A 21 5.42 19.02 -7.52
CA ALA A 21 5.06 17.60 -7.43
C ALA A 21 5.69 17.00 -6.17
N LYS A 22 4.88 16.36 -5.32
CA LYS A 22 5.40 15.58 -4.18
C LYS A 22 6.17 14.38 -4.73
N SER A 23 7.30 14.03 -4.12
CA SER A 23 8.05 12.84 -4.50
C SER A 23 7.23 11.56 -4.20
N PRO A 24 7.55 10.40 -4.79
CA PRO A 24 6.86 9.17 -4.45
C PRO A 24 7.04 8.81 -2.96
N GLU A 25 8.21 9.10 -2.37
CA GLU A 25 8.47 8.93 -0.93
C GLU A 25 7.53 9.78 -0.08
N ASP A 26 7.42 11.08 -0.41
CA ASP A 26 6.54 12.02 0.32
C ASP A 26 5.06 11.60 0.32
N VAL A 27 4.63 10.92 -0.76
CA VAL A 27 3.27 10.44 -0.93
C VAL A 27 3.08 9.12 -0.20
N ALA A 28 4.03 8.18 -0.33
CA ALA A 28 4.02 6.90 0.36
C ALA A 28 4.04 7.09 1.89
N GLU A 29 4.94 7.92 2.41
CA GLU A 29 5.04 8.21 3.85
C GLU A 29 3.72 8.77 4.40
N LYS A 30 3.10 9.74 3.71
CA LYS A 30 1.82 10.32 4.15
C LYS A 30 0.69 9.30 4.09
N PHE A 31 0.65 8.51 3.04
CA PHE A 31 -0.34 7.45 2.88
C PHE A 31 -0.26 6.44 4.03
N LEU A 32 0.94 5.90 4.28
CA LEU A 32 1.19 4.88 5.29
C LEU A 32 0.90 5.40 6.71
N ASN A 33 1.29 6.64 7.01
CA ASN A 33 0.98 7.28 8.29
C ASN A 33 -0.52 7.42 8.55
N HIS A 34 -1.30 7.84 7.54
CA HIS A 34 -2.76 7.91 7.67
C HIS A 34 -3.38 6.52 7.75
N LEU A 35 -2.86 5.55 7.00
CA LEU A 35 -3.36 4.18 6.99
C LEU A 35 -3.18 3.52 8.35
N GLY A 36 -1.99 3.62 8.97
CA GLY A 36 -1.75 3.10 10.31
C GLY A 36 -2.76 3.68 11.31
N LYS A 37 -2.98 4.99 11.27
CA LYS A 37 -3.93 5.68 12.18
C LYS A 37 -5.40 5.42 11.88
N LEU A 38 -5.72 4.53 10.95
CA LEU A 38 -7.07 4.27 10.46
C LEU A 38 -7.78 5.53 9.91
N GLU A 39 -7.00 6.53 9.48
CA GLU A 39 -7.50 7.77 8.87
C GLU A 39 -7.80 7.54 7.37
N PHE A 40 -8.69 6.59 7.06
CA PHE A 40 -8.98 6.13 5.70
C PHE A 40 -9.35 7.28 4.75
N SER A 41 -10.13 8.26 5.22
CA SER A 41 -10.51 9.42 4.42
C SER A 41 -9.31 10.29 4.00
N ASP A 42 -8.26 10.36 4.82
CA ASP A 42 -7.04 11.11 4.51
C ASP A 42 -6.09 10.28 3.65
N ALA A 43 -5.95 8.98 3.93
CA ALA A 43 -5.19 8.04 3.12
C ALA A 43 -5.69 8.00 1.65
N LYS A 44 -7.01 8.04 1.44
CA LYS A 44 -7.64 8.09 0.09
C LYS A 44 -7.12 9.24 -0.78
N LYS A 45 -6.64 10.35 -0.21
CA LYS A 45 -6.09 11.49 -0.99
C LYS A 45 -4.80 11.15 -1.74
N TYR A 46 -4.11 10.10 -1.31
CA TYR A 46 -2.80 9.69 -1.83
C TYR A 46 -2.85 8.41 -2.66
N GLY A 47 -4.01 7.75 -2.77
CA GLY A 47 -4.19 6.52 -3.55
C GLY A 47 -4.80 6.72 -4.94
N THR A 48 -4.57 5.75 -5.84
CA THR A 48 -5.32 5.64 -7.10
C THR A 48 -6.80 5.32 -6.85
N LYS A 49 -7.60 5.25 -7.91
CA LYS A 49 -9.02 4.91 -7.81
C LYS A 49 -9.22 3.53 -7.17
N GLU A 50 -8.42 2.57 -7.58
CA GLU A 50 -8.43 1.19 -7.08
C GLU A 50 -8.08 1.14 -5.59
N THR A 51 -7.05 1.88 -5.18
CA THR A 51 -6.66 1.98 -3.76
C THR A 51 -7.74 2.64 -2.91
N LYS A 52 -8.45 3.64 -3.42
CA LYS A 52 -9.58 4.23 -2.69
C LYS A 52 -10.69 3.21 -2.45
N GLU A 53 -11.02 2.41 -3.46
CA GLU A 53 -12.02 1.34 -3.36
C GLU A 53 -11.58 0.21 -2.41
N LEU A 54 -10.28 -0.04 -2.28
CA LEU A 54 -9.72 -0.92 -1.25
C LEU A 54 -9.87 -0.30 0.15
N LEU A 55 -9.55 0.99 0.32
CA LEU A 55 -9.71 1.68 1.60
C LEU A 55 -11.18 1.79 2.04
N ASP A 56 -12.12 1.96 1.10
CA ASP A 56 -13.55 1.92 1.40
C ASP A 56 -13.97 0.57 2.00
N LEU A 57 -13.39 -0.53 1.47
CA LEU A 57 -13.63 -1.87 1.98
C LEU A 57 -13.03 -2.07 3.38
N LEU A 58 -11.77 -1.64 3.58
CA LEU A 58 -11.09 -1.71 4.87
C LEU A 58 -11.81 -0.90 5.95
N GLU A 59 -12.30 0.31 5.61
CA GLU A 59 -13.10 1.14 6.52
C GLU A 59 -14.40 0.44 6.94
N GLY A 60 -15.06 -0.28 6.01
CA GLY A 60 -16.23 -1.09 6.30
C GLY A 60 -15.95 -2.23 7.30
N PHE A 61 -14.81 -2.91 7.16
CA PHE A 61 -14.39 -3.98 8.08
C PHE A 61 -13.93 -3.44 9.44
N ALA A 62 -13.18 -2.34 9.46
CA ALA A 62 -12.73 -1.70 10.70
C ALA A 62 -13.92 -1.25 11.57
N GLY A 63 -15.03 -0.82 10.96
CA GLY A 63 -16.27 -0.49 11.67
C GLY A 63 -17.02 -1.70 12.25
N MET A 64 -16.66 -2.93 11.87
CA MET A 64 -17.24 -4.17 12.40
C MET A 64 -16.39 -4.82 13.49
N GLY A 65 -15.09 -4.48 13.57
CA GLY A 65 -14.19 -4.87 14.67
C GLY A 65 -14.36 -3.99 15.91
N GLY A 66 -13.95 -4.48 17.08
CA GLY A 66 -13.93 -3.68 18.31
C GLY A 66 -12.94 -2.49 18.22
N GLU A 67 -13.14 -1.46 19.06
CA GLU A 67 -12.38 -0.19 19.09
C GLU A 67 -10.90 -0.32 19.55
N GLU A 68 -10.25 -1.47 19.35
CA GLU A 68 -8.82 -1.59 19.61
C GLU A 68 -8.06 -0.98 18.44
N ALA A 69 -7.51 0.22 18.65
CA ALA A 69 -6.60 0.83 17.71
C ALA A 69 -5.37 -0.09 17.56
N PRO A 70 -5.01 -0.51 16.34
CA PRO A 70 -3.81 -1.31 16.14
C PRO A 70 -2.58 -0.53 16.62
N ASP A 71 -1.60 -1.23 17.19
CA ASP A 71 -0.29 -0.65 17.47
C ASP A 71 0.36 -0.32 16.12
N THR A 72 0.34 0.96 15.74
CA THR A 72 0.86 1.39 14.44
C THR A 72 2.37 1.54 14.53
N PRO A 73 3.17 0.76 13.79
CA PRO A 73 4.60 1.01 13.72
C PRO A 73 4.86 2.37 13.06
N ASP A 74 5.86 3.11 13.57
CA ASP A 74 6.31 4.35 12.96
C ASP A 74 6.86 4.04 11.55
N VAL A 75 6.33 4.73 10.55
CA VAL A 75 6.79 4.60 9.16
C VAL A 75 8.12 5.33 9.03
N GLU A 76 9.23 4.59 9.04
CA GLU A 76 10.57 5.14 8.89
C GLU A 76 11.25 4.64 7.61
N ASN A 77 12.27 5.38 7.17
CA ASN A 77 13.17 5.00 6.07
C ASN A 77 12.46 4.66 4.74
N VAL A 78 11.42 5.43 4.36
CA VAL A 78 10.78 5.28 3.06
C VAL A 78 11.77 5.61 1.94
N ASN A 79 12.01 4.66 1.05
CA ASN A 79 12.92 4.81 -0.09
C ASN A 79 12.27 4.25 -1.35
N CYS A 80 12.20 5.04 -2.42
CA CYS A 80 11.53 4.62 -3.65
C CYS A 80 12.49 4.46 -4.82
N THR A 81 12.30 3.37 -5.57
CA THR A 81 12.98 3.16 -6.85
C THR A 81 12.00 3.49 -7.98
N GLU A 82 12.20 4.64 -8.65
CA GLU A 82 11.38 5.05 -9.78
C GLU A 82 11.77 4.30 -11.08
N SER A 83 10.76 3.81 -11.79
CA SER A 83 10.87 3.21 -13.13
C SER A 83 9.79 3.80 -14.04
N GLY A 84 10.11 4.94 -14.66
CA GLY A 84 9.18 5.66 -15.53
C GLY A 84 7.97 6.22 -14.78
N ASP A 85 6.79 5.64 -15.02
CA ASP A 85 5.52 6.06 -14.40
C ASP A 85 5.13 5.19 -13.20
N THR A 86 6.00 4.28 -12.75
CA THR A 86 5.82 3.48 -11.54
C THR A 86 6.99 3.66 -10.60
N ALA A 87 6.78 3.43 -9.30
CA ALA A 87 7.88 3.32 -8.35
C ALA A 87 7.55 2.22 -7.31
N ASP A 88 8.57 1.51 -6.85
CA ASP A 88 8.44 0.59 -5.72
C ASP A 88 9.13 1.25 -4.52
N CYS A 89 8.37 1.50 -3.45
CA CYS A 89 8.85 2.14 -2.23
C CYS A 89 8.99 1.12 -1.12
N THR A 90 10.17 0.96 -0.54
CA THR A 90 10.39 0.16 0.67
C THR A 90 10.39 1.05 1.90
N TYR A 91 9.95 0.52 3.03
CA TYR A 91 9.93 1.23 4.31
C TYR A 91 10.16 0.23 5.46
N CYS A 92 10.69 0.72 6.57
CA CYS A 92 10.83 -0.07 7.78
C CYS A 92 9.98 0.51 8.92
N CYS A 93 9.29 -0.31 9.72
CA CYS A 93 9.04 -1.73 9.53
C CYS A 93 7.54 -2.01 9.69
N ASP A 94 7.04 -3.11 9.15
CA ASP A 94 5.67 -3.56 9.41
C ASP A 94 5.46 -3.89 10.90
N GLU A 95 4.24 -4.30 11.25
CA GLU A 95 3.86 -4.65 12.64
C GLU A 95 4.76 -5.74 13.26
N ASN A 96 5.49 -6.50 12.44
CA ASN A 96 6.39 -7.59 12.82
C ASN A 96 7.88 -7.23 12.74
N GLY A 97 8.22 -5.98 12.38
CA GLY A 97 9.61 -5.55 12.24
C GLY A 97 10.25 -5.96 10.91
N ASN A 98 9.47 -6.38 9.90
CA ASN A 98 9.98 -6.69 8.57
C ASN A 98 9.97 -5.47 7.65
N GLU A 99 10.85 -5.50 6.65
CA GLU A 99 10.83 -4.52 5.57
C GLU A 99 9.58 -4.75 4.70
N ALA A 100 8.75 -3.72 4.57
CA ALA A 100 7.55 -3.74 3.77
C ALA A 100 7.70 -2.84 2.54
N SER A 101 6.85 -3.05 1.53
CA SER A 101 6.88 -2.26 0.31
C SER A 101 5.50 -1.80 -0.13
N VAL A 102 5.46 -0.67 -0.82
CA VAL A 102 4.25 -0.10 -1.42
C VAL A 102 4.53 0.33 -2.86
N LYS A 103 3.62 -0.03 -3.76
CA LYS A 103 3.71 0.33 -5.17
C LYS A 103 3.11 1.71 -5.42
N MET A 104 3.75 2.46 -6.30
CA MET A 104 3.36 3.79 -6.71
C MET A 104 3.11 3.84 -8.21
N LYS A 105 2.16 4.68 -8.61
CA LYS A 105 1.85 4.97 -10.02
C LYS A 105 1.69 6.47 -10.22
N LYS A 106 2.28 6.99 -11.29
CA LYS A 106 2.11 8.37 -11.71
C LYS A 106 0.83 8.47 -12.54
N VAL A 107 -0.14 9.22 -12.04
CA VAL A 107 -1.42 9.50 -12.71
C VAL A 107 -1.55 11.01 -12.86
N ASP A 108 -1.72 11.48 -14.09
CA ASP A 108 -1.79 12.92 -14.42
C ASP A 108 -0.62 13.75 -13.87
N GLY A 109 0.59 13.16 -13.89
CA GLY A 109 1.81 13.79 -13.38
C GLY A 109 1.93 13.80 -11.86
N LYS A 110 1.05 13.13 -11.12
CA LYS A 110 1.08 13.01 -9.66
C LYS A 110 1.36 11.58 -9.25
N TRP A 111 2.28 11.39 -8.32
CA TRP A 111 2.48 10.11 -7.67
C TRP A 111 1.30 9.77 -6.76
N LEU A 112 0.82 8.54 -6.88
CA LEU A 112 -0.24 7.96 -6.06
C LEU A 112 0.13 6.53 -5.69
N VAL A 113 -0.23 6.10 -4.49
CA VAL A 113 -0.15 4.70 -4.07
C VAL A 113 -1.11 3.87 -4.92
N HIS A 114 -0.61 2.75 -5.44
CA HIS A 114 -1.36 1.82 -6.25
C HIS A 114 -1.35 0.44 -5.60
N MET A 115 -2.47 0.13 -4.97
CA MET A 115 -2.81 -1.18 -4.41
C MET A 115 -4.17 -1.56 -4.95
N SER A 116 -4.24 -2.72 -5.60
CA SER A 116 -5.49 -3.34 -6.04
C SER A 116 -5.98 -4.37 -5.02
N LYS A 117 -7.27 -4.72 -5.11
CA LYS A 117 -7.85 -5.77 -4.27
C LYS A 117 -7.22 -7.12 -4.59
N GLU A 118 -6.99 -7.38 -5.87
CA GLU A 118 -6.38 -8.60 -6.36
C GLU A 118 -4.97 -8.79 -5.81
N GLU A 119 -4.18 -7.72 -5.68
CA GLU A 119 -2.85 -7.79 -5.07
C GLU A 119 -2.92 -7.93 -3.54
N ALA A 120 -3.80 -7.15 -2.88
CA ALA A 120 -3.93 -7.19 -1.42
C ALA A 120 -4.46 -8.55 -0.91
N PHE A 121 -5.44 -9.14 -1.59
CA PHE A 121 -6.01 -10.44 -1.23
C PHE A 121 -5.28 -11.62 -1.90
N GLY A 122 -4.56 -11.38 -3.00
CA GLY A 122 -3.72 -12.39 -3.64
C GLY A 122 -2.45 -12.69 -2.85
N ASP A 123 -1.86 -11.69 -2.20
CA ASP A 123 -0.71 -11.87 -1.29
C ASP A 123 -1.14 -12.51 0.06
N MET A 124 -2.39 -12.30 0.48
CA MET A 124 -3.04 -13.03 1.58
C MET A 124 -3.54 -14.44 1.18
N GLY A 125 -3.52 -14.77 -0.11
CA GLY A 125 -4.03 -16.04 -0.66
C GLY A 125 -2.95 -16.89 -1.34
N GLY A 126 -1.68 -16.55 -1.12
CA GLY A 126 -0.53 -17.28 -1.62
C GLY A 126 -0.16 -18.43 -0.69
N ASP A 127 -0.69 -19.59 -1.03
CA ASP A 127 -0.21 -20.93 -0.67
C ASP A 127 -0.66 -21.47 0.71
N ASP A 128 -1.51 -22.50 0.65
CA ASP A 128 -1.89 -23.47 1.69
C ASP A 128 -3.11 -23.12 2.61
N ASP A 129 -4.08 -24.04 2.63
CA ASP A 129 -5.21 -24.20 3.57
C ASP A 129 -6.51 -23.37 3.40
N TRP A 130 -7.05 -23.31 2.18
CA TRP A 130 -8.50 -23.01 1.98
C TRP A 130 -9.44 -24.18 2.32
N ASP A 131 -8.90 -25.38 2.63
CA ASP A 131 -9.69 -26.55 3.04
C ASP A 131 -10.01 -26.58 4.56
N ASP A 132 -9.49 -25.65 5.37
CA ASP A 132 -9.68 -25.64 6.85
C ASP A 132 -10.69 -24.59 7.36
N TRP A 133 -11.18 -23.69 6.48
CA TRP A 133 -12.15 -22.63 6.82
C TRP A 133 -13.61 -22.99 6.52
N GLU A 134 -13.89 -24.12 5.86
CA GLU A 134 -15.27 -24.64 5.76
C GLU A 134 -15.76 -25.27 7.07
N ASP A 135 -14.86 -25.69 7.99
CA ASP A 135 -15.23 -26.36 9.25
C ASP A 135 -15.57 -25.40 10.42
N ASP A 136 -15.22 -24.10 10.34
CA ASP A 136 -15.50 -23.13 11.44
C ASP A 136 -16.78 -22.30 11.23
N TRP A 137 -17.50 -22.54 10.13
CA TRP A 137 -18.82 -21.97 9.84
C TRP A 137 -19.96 -22.99 9.86
N GLU A 138 -19.74 -24.20 10.41
CA GLU A 138 -20.84 -25.00 10.96
C GLU A 138 -21.39 -24.27 12.19
N MET A 139 -22.20 -23.25 11.90
CA MET A 139 -23.26 -22.72 12.73
C MET A 139 -23.94 -23.89 13.45
N ASP A 140 -23.70 -23.98 14.75
CA ASP A 140 -24.40 -24.79 15.74
C ASP A 140 -25.85 -24.29 15.87
N TRP A 141 -26.62 -24.45 14.79
CA TRP A 141 -28.06 -24.23 14.73
C TRP A 141 -28.74 -25.59 14.69
N ASP A 142 -29.63 -25.78 15.67
CA ASP A 142 -30.44 -26.97 15.98
C ASP A 142 -29.75 -28.03 16.85
N ASP A 143 -29.84 -27.91 18.17
CA ASP A 143 -30.97 -28.53 18.91
C ASP A 143 -30.91 -28.18 20.42
N GLU A 144 -31.35 -26.98 20.78
CA GLU A 144 -31.87 -26.73 22.13
C GLU A 144 -33.40 -26.86 22.05
N GLU A 145 -33.96 -28.08 22.01
CA GLU A 145 -35.37 -28.24 22.35
C GLU A 145 -35.73 -29.56 23.07
N LEU A 146 -35.74 -29.44 24.40
CA LEU A 146 -36.75 -29.96 25.34
C LEU A 146 -36.65 -31.40 25.90
N GLU A 147 -36.45 -31.38 27.23
CA GLU A 147 -37.04 -32.25 28.25
C GLU A 147 -38.25 -33.09 27.79
N TYR A 148 -38.22 -34.40 28.07
CA TYR A 148 -39.29 -35.14 28.80
C TYR A 148 -38.77 -36.47 29.37
#